data_AF-A0A7Y3IE15-F1
#
_entry.id   AF-A0A7Y3IE15-F1
#
_cell.length_a   1.000
_cell.length_b   1.000
_cell.length_c   1.000
_cell.angle_alpha   90.00
_cell.angle_beta   90.00
_cell.angle_gamma   90.00
#
_symmetry.space_group_name_H-M   'P 1'
#
loop_
_entity.id
_entity.type
_entity.pdbx_description
1 polymer ?
#
loop_
_entity_poly.entity_id
_entity_poly.type
_entity_poly.pdbx_seq_one_letter_code
_entity_poly.pdbx_strand_id
1 'polypeptide(L)' 'MMELNDRFAIDGRDPNSYSGIFWILGRYDRPWPERPVFGKVRSMSSERARKKVDMEEYLQRHGESG' A
#
# COMPACT_ATOMS: atom_id res chain seq x y z
N MET A 1 3.99 -0.72 -10.26
CA MET A 1 4.46 -0.61 -8.85
C MET A 1 5.97 -0.53 -8.79
N MET A 2 6.70 -1.50 -9.36
CA MET A 2 8.17 -1.47 -9.39
C MET A 2 8.74 -0.19 -10.01
N GLU A 3 8.31 0.19 -11.22
CA GLU A 3 8.86 1.38 -11.91
C GLU A 3 8.71 2.67 -11.09
N LEU A 4 7.54 2.90 -10.48
CA LEU A 4 7.31 4.08 -9.64
C LEU A 4 8.17 4.03 -8.38
N ASN A 5 8.24 2.87 -7.72
CA ASN A 5 9.07 2.70 -6.54
C ASN A 5 10.55 2.93 -6.85
N ASP A 6 11.07 2.32 -7.91
CA ASP A 6 12.47 2.41 -8.31
C ASP A 6 12.86 3.81 -8.80
N ARG A 7 11.89 4.58 -9.29
CA ARG A 7 12.09 5.96 -9.75
C ARG A 7 12.05 6.98 -8.61
N PHE A 8 11.11 6.85 -7.69
CA PHE A 8 10.80 7.90 -6.70
C PHE A 8 11.25 7.60 -5.28
N ALA A 9 11.31 6.32 -4.89
CA ALA A 9 11.78 5.95 -3.56
C ALA A 9 13.31 6.07 -3.50
N ILE A 10 13.81 6.82 -2.51
CA ILE A 10 15.26 6.97 -2.30
C ILE A 10 15.93 5.63 -1.95
N ASP A 11 15.17 4.72 -1.33
CA ASP A 11 15.52 3.34 -0.95
C ASP A 11 14.95 2.29 -1.92
N GLY A 12 14.53 2.71 -3.13
CA GLY A 12 14.07 1.83 -4.20
C GLY A 12 15.20 0.98 -4.81
N ARG A 13 14.86 0.10 -5.76
CA ARG A 13 15.81 -0.85 -6.40
C ARG A 13 16.52 -1.77 -5.40
N ASP A 14 15.86 -2.05 -4.28
CA ASP A 14 16.37 -2.86 -3.17
C ASP A 14 15.55 -4.15 -3.02
N PRO A 15 16.15 -5.30 -2.63
CA PRO A 15 15.41 -6.53 -2.38
C PRO A 15 14.21 -6.39 -1.43
N ASN A 16 14.26 -5.47 -0.46
CA ASN A 16 13.13 -5.18 0.42
C ASN A 16 11.97 -4.52 -0.34
N SER A 17 12.25 -3.65 -1.31
CA SER A 17 11.24 -3.05 -2.19
C SER A 17 10.49 -4.12 -2.98
N TYR A 18 11.21 -5.05 -3.62
CA TYR A 18 10.60 -6.15 -4.37
C TYR A 18 9.77 -7.07 -3.47
N SER A 19 10.36 -7.44 -2.32
CA SER A 19 9.68 -8.29 -1.34
C SER A 19 8.42 -7.64 -0.79
N GLY A 20 8.46 -6.33 -0.50
CA GLY A 20 7.34 -5.54 -0.02
C GLY A 20 6.21 -5.39 -1.07
N ILE A 21 6.55 -5.11 -2.32
CA ILE A 21 5.59 -5.05 -3.43
C ILE A 21 4.91 -6.41 -3.62
N PHE A 22 5.66 -7.50 -3.61
CA PHE A 22 5.05 -8.83 -3.70
C PHE A 22 4.23 -9.17 -2.46
N TRP A 23 4.60 -8.66 -1.29
CA TRP A 23 3.81 -8.86 -0.07
C TRP A 23 2.42 -8.24 -0.15
N ILE A 24 2.30 -6.99 -0.60
CA ILE A 24 0.98 -6.36 -0.79
C ILE A 24 0.15 -7.04 -1.89
N LEU A 25 0.80 -7.79 -2.80
CA LEU A 25 0.15 -8.61 -3.83
C LEU A 25 -0.07 -10.07 -3.39
N GLY A 26 0.17 -10.40 -2.12
CA GLY A 26 -0.21 -11.69 -1.52
C GLY A 26 0.93 -12.70 -1.35
N ARG A 27 2.17 -12.38 -1.71
CA ARG A 27 3.33 -13.24 -1.41
C ARG A 27 3.72 -13.08 0.07
N TYR A 28 4.04 -14.18 0.76
CA TYR A 28 4.51 -14.15 2.16
C TYR A 28 3.47 -13.75 3.22
N ASP A 29 2.24 -13.36 2.85
CA ASP A 29 1.12 -13.22 3.79
C ASP A 29 0.21 -14.47 3.78
N ARG A 30 -0.62 -14.61 4.80
CA ARG A 30 -1.66 -15.65 4.91
C ARG A 30 -2.93 -15.26 4.14
N PRO A 31 -3.84 -16.21 3.81
CA PRO A 31 -5.11 -15.87 3.19
C PRO A 31 -6.04 -15.06 4.11
N TRP A 32 -6.80 -14.15 3.51
CA TRP A 32 -7.83 -13.33 4.14
C TRP A 32 -9.23 -13.69 3.63
N PRO A 33 -10.31 -13.23 4.30
CA PRO A 33 -11.67 -13.42 3.80
C PRO A 33 -11.83 -12.93 2.36
N GLU A 34 -12.52 -13.72 1.55
CA GLU A 34 -12.60 -13.49 0.11
C GLU A 34 -13.42 -12.24 -0.23
N ARG A 35 -12.93 -11.44 -1.18
CA ARG A 35 -13.60 -10.24 -1.67
C ARG A 35 -13.52 -10.14 -3.20
N PRO A 36 -14.50 -9.51 -3.86
CA PRO A 36 -14.43 -9.24 -5.29
C PRO A 36 -13.12 -8.54 -5.67
N VAL A 37 -12.54 -8.92 -6.81
CA VAL A 37 -11.25 -8.46 -7.34
C VAL A 37 -10.02 -8.93 -6.55
N PHE A 38 -10.02 -8.78 -5.22
CA PHE A 38 -8.86 -9.10 -4.38
C PHE A 38 -8.71 -10.61 -4.08
N GLY A 39 -9.76 -11.41 -4.28
CA GLY A 39 -9.76 -12.80 -3.87
C GLY A 39 -9.45 -12.90 -2.36
N LYS A 40 -8.44 -13.68 -2.00
CA LYS A 40 -7.98 -13.87 -0.60
C LYS A 40 -6.78 -13.00 -0.21
N VAL A 41 -6.35 -12.06 -1.06
CA VAL A 41 -5.28 -11.12 -0.71
C VAL A 41 -5.79 -10.14 0.35
N ARG A 42 -4.91 -9.73 1.28
CA ARG A 42 -5.24 -8.74 2.32
C ARG A 42 -5.75 -7.45 1.68
N SER A 43 -7.01 -7.10 1.94
CA SER A 43 -7.56 -5.79 1.54
C SER A 43 -7.34 -4.73 2.62
N MET A 44 -7.06 -3.49 2.20
CA MET A 44 -7.02 -2.30 3.05
C MET A 44 -8.04 -1.28 2.51
N SER A 45 -8.68 -0.50 3.40
CA SER A 45 -9.66 0.51 3.00
C SER A 45 -9.35 1.86 3.62
N SER A 46 -9.66 2.94 2.90
CA SER A 46 -9.45 4.32 3.36
C SER A 46 -10.25 4.63 4.63
N GLU A 47 -11.45 4.06 4.79
CA GLU A 47 -12.25 4.19 6.01
C GLU A 47 -11.53 3.60 7.24
N ARG A 48 -10.90 2.42 7.09
CA ARG A 48 -10.13 1.80 8.18
C ARG A 48 -8.80 2.52 8.44
N ALA A 49 -8.20 3.12 7.41
CA ALA A 49 -6.99 3.93 7.56
C ALA A 49 -7.27 5.19 8.40
N ARG A 50 -8.37 5.92 8.10
CA ARG A 50 -8.82 7.10 8.87
C ARG A 50 -9.07 6.82 10.36
N LYS A 51 -9.40 5.58 10.72
CA LYS A 51 -9.59 5.15 12.11
C LYS A 51 -8.28 4.87 12.85
N LYS A 52 -7.13 4.83 12.15
CA LYS A 52 -5.82 4.44 12.71
C LYS A 52 -4.78 5.55 12.68
N VAL A 53 -4.86 6.44 11.68
CA VAL A 53 -3.93 7.53 11.48
C VAL A 53 -4.71 8.81 11.18
N ASP A 54 -4.14 9.96 11.54
CA ASP A 54 -4.69 11.26 11.18
C ASP A 54 -4.52 11.51 9.68
N MET A 55 -5.51 11.05 8.92
CA MET A 55 -5.52 11.21 7.47
C MET A 55 -5.82 12.65 7.05
N GLU A 56 -6.45 13.47 7.90
CA GLU A 56 -6.78 14.85 7.54
C GLU A 56 -5.52 15.70 7.50
N GLU A 57 -4.68 15.62 8.53
CA GLU A 57 -3.37 16.28 8.56
C GLU A 57 -2.48 15.82 7.40
N TYR A 58 -2.42 14.51 7.16
CA TYR A 58 -1.62 13.94 6.06
C TYR A 58 -2.03 14.50 4.70
N LEU A 59 -3.35 14.55 4.42
CA LEU A 59 -3.87 15.05 3.16
C LEU A 59 -3.75 16.56 3.03
N GLN A 60 -3.85 17.33 4.13
CA GLN A 60 -3.59 18.76 4.10
C GLN A 60 -2.14 19.06 3.70
N ARG A 61 -1.19 18.24 4.15
CA ARG A 61 0.23 18.43 3.88
C ARG A 61 0.67 17.93 2.49
N HIS A 62 0.08 16.84 2.01
CA HIS A 62 0.58 16.10 0.84
C HIS A 62 -0.47 15.84 -0.25
N GLY A 63 -1.74 16.14 0.00
CA GLY A 63 -2.80 16.04 -1.01
C GLY A 63 -2.68 17.15 -2.06
N GLU A 64 -3.20 16.90 -3.25
CA GLU A 64 -3.31 17.95 -4.27
C GLU A 64 -4.27 19.04 -3.77
N SER A 65 -3.85 20.30 -3.88
CA SER A 65 -4.71 21.46 -3.71
C SER A 65 -5.59 21.59 -4.96
N GLY A 66 -6.72 20.90 -4.97
CA GLY A 66 -7.81 21.10 -5.93
C GLY A 66 -8.80 22.13 -5.43
#